data_AF-A0A3C1KQE2-F1
#
_entry.id   AF-A0A3C1KQE2-F1
#
_cell.length_a   1.000
_cell.length_b   1.000
_cell.length_c   1.000
_cell.angle_alpha   90.00
_cell.angle_beta   90.00
_cell.angle_gamma   90.00
#
_symmetry.space_group_name_H-M   'P 1'
#
loop_
_entity.id
_entity.type
_entity.pdbx_description
1 polymer ?
#
loop_
_entity_poly.entity_id
_entity_poly.type
_entity_poly.pdbx_seq_one_letter_code
_entity_poly.pdbx_strand_id
1 'polypeptide(L)'
;LGHVVENAWLGQALLHALRAENRVELLNPARVVDAKPGREGVTLSLDGDGPAALTTALLVVADGADSGLRQRLGVAATEKPYRQHALICNVATAEPHAGCA
;
A
#
# COMPACT_ATOMS: atom_id res chain seq x y z
N LEU A 1 21.07 -14.44 -5.21
CA LEU A 1 21.08 -14.32 -3.75
C LEU A 1 19.75 -13.69 -3.36
N GLY A 2 18.90 -14.39 -2.60
CA GLY A 2 17.60 -13.88 -2.16
C GLY A 2 17.52 -13.97 -0.64
N HIS A 3 16.89 -12.99 0.00
CA HIS A 3 16.68 -12.96 1.44
C HIS A 3 15.19 -13.05 1.72
N VAL A 4 14.80 -13.88 2.69
CA VAL A 4 13.43 -13.90 3.23
C VAL A 4 13.40 -12.93 4.40
N VAL A 5 12.52 -11.94 4.32
CA VAL A 5 12.38 -10.90 5.34
C VAL A 5 10.90 -10.75 5.64
N GLU A 6 10.56 -10.58 6.91
CA GLU A 6 9.20 -10.29 7.32
C GLU A 6 8.74 -8.96 6.72
N ASN A 7 7.55 -8.96 6.10
CA ASN A 7 7.01 -7.76 5.44
C ASN A 7 6.83 -6.59 6.42
N ALA A 8 6.55 -6.88 7.70
CA ALA A 8 6.45 -5.87 8.75
C ALA A 8 7.78 -5.14 8.97
N TRP A 9 8.91 -5.85 8.96
CA TRP A 9 10.23 -5.27 9.12
C TRP A 9 10.60 -4.39 7.92
N LEU A 10 10.29 -4.85 6.70
CA LEU A 10 10.47 -4.05 5.49
C LEU A 10 9.65 -2.75 5.54
N GLY A 11 8.38 -2.83 5.95
CA GLY A 11 7.52 -1.67 6.10
C GLY A 11 8.07 -0.64 7.10
N GLN A 12 8.60 -1.11 8.24
CA GLN A 12 9.24 -0.25 9.24
C GLN A 12 10.49 0.44 8.69
N ALA A 13 11.35 -0.30 7.98
CA ALA A 13 12.56 0.26 7.39
C ALA A 13 12.25 1.35 6.35
N LEU A 14 11.27 1.11 5.48
CA LEU A 14 10.83 2.10 4.48
C LEU A 14 10.19 3.33 5.13
N LEU A 15 9.32 3.15 6.13
CA LEU A 15 8.69 4.26 6.84
C LEU A 15 9.73 5.11 7.58
N HIS A 16 10.75 4.48 8.16
CA HIS A 16 11.85 5.19 8.80
C HIS A 16 12.61 6.05 7.80
N ALA A 17 12.94 5.50 6.62
CA ALA A 17 13.60 6.26 5.56
C ALA A 17 12.75 7.44 5.07
N LEU A 18 11.44 7.26 4.90
CA LEU A 18 10.53 8.34 4.49
C LEU A 18 10.46 9.46 5.53
N ARG A 19 10.47 9.15 6.82
CA ARG A 19 10.47 10.15 7.90
C ARG A 19 11.75 10.98 7.95
N ALA A 20 12.86 10.47 7.42
CA ALA A 20 14.12 11.18 7.35
C ALA A 20 14.20 12.13 6.13
N GLU A 21 13.27 12.04 5.18
CA GLU A 21 13.27 12.84 3.95
C GLU A 21 12.41 14.11 4.10
N ASN A 22 13.05 15.28 4.03
CA ASN A 22 12.38 16.58 4.15
C ASN A 22 11.42 16.91 2.99
N ARG A 23 11.42 16.10 1.92
CA ARG A 23 10.58 16.29 0.73
C ARG A 23 9.30 15.46 0.76
N VAL A 24 9.08 14.68 1.83
CA VAL A 24 7.92 13.81 1.97
C VAL A 24 7.12 14.26 3.19
N GLU A 25 5.85 14.57 2.97
CA GLU A 25 4.89 14.79 4.04
C GLU A 25 4.09 13.49 4.27
N LEU A 26 4.03 13.04 5.52
CA LEU A 26 3.29 11.85 5.93
C LEU A 26 2.05 12.27 6.72
N LEU A 27 0.88 12.09 6.14
CA LEU A 27 -0.41 12.31 6.80
C LEU A 27 -0.97 10.99 7.32
N ASN A 28 -1.11 10.88 8.65
CA ASN A 28 -1.64 9.69 9.32
C ASN A 28 -2.21 10.08 10.71
N PRO A 29 -3.48 9.79 11.03
CA PRO A 29 -4.48 9.11 10.18
C PRO A 29 -5.03 10.03 9.08
N ALA A 30 -4.97 9.60 7.83
CA ALA A 30 -5.59 10.30 6.70
C ALA A 30 -6.05 9.30 5.63
N ARG A 31 -7.37 9.10 5.53
CA ARG A 31 -7.99 8.17 4.58
C ARG A 31 -8.58 8.95 3.42
N VAL A 32 -8.15 8.65 2.19
CA VAL A 32 -8.77 9.20 0.99
C VAL A 32 -10.15 8.55 0.79
N VAL A 33 -11.21 9.34 0.90
CA VAL A 33 -12.59 8.86 0.70
C VAL A 33 -13.06 9.08 -0.73
N ASP A 34 -12.59 10.13 -1.40
CA ASP A 34 -12.94 10.44 -2.78
C ASP A 34 -11.79 11.13 -3.53
N ALA A 35 -11.78 11.00 -4.86
CA ALA A 35 -10.84 11.69 -5.73
C ALA A 35 -11.53 12.10 -7.03
N LYS A 36 -11.44 13.39 -7.36
CA LYS A 36 -12.07 13.99 -8.54
C LYS A 36 -11.01 14.61 -9.44
N PRO A 37 -10.76 14.03 -10.63
CA PRO A 37 -9.96 14.67 -11.65
C PRO A 37 -10.67 15.94 -12.17
N GLY A 38 -9.92 17.01 -12.34
CA GLY A 38 -10.37 18.30 -12.86
C GLY A 38 -9.34 18.88 -13.83
N ARG A 39 -9.57 20.13 -14.27
CA ARG A 39 -8.67 20.80 -15.22
C ARG A 39 -7.27 21.08 -14.66
N GLU A 40 -7.16 21.35 -13.37
CA GLU A 40 -5.90 21.76 -12.72
C GLU A 40 -5.20 20.62 -11.95
N GLY A 41 -5.70 19.40 -12.05
CA GLY A 41 -5.16 18.24 -11.34
C GLY A 41 -6.27 17.38 -10.74
N VAL A 42 -5.99 16.77 -9.59
CA VAL A 42 -6.91 15.89 -8.86
C VAL A 42 -7.16 16.47 -7.48
N THR A 43 -8.43 16.64 -7.13
CA THR A 43 -8.85 17.02 -5.78
C THR A 43 -9.25 15.76 -5.01
N LEU A 44 -8.62 15.55 -3.86
CA LEU A 44 -8.86 14.47 -2.92
C LEU A 44 -9.72 14.98 -1.78
N SER A 45 -10.67 14.17 -1.33
CA SER A 45 -11.35 14.34 -0.05
C SER A 45 -10.76 13.36 0.95
N LEU A 46 -10.38 13.84 2.13
CA LEU A 46 -9.75 13.04 3.17
C LEU A 46 -10.61 13.01 4.44
N ASP A 47 -10.54 11.89 5.15
CA ASP A 47 -11.12 11.67 6.46
C ASP A 47 -9.99 11.34 7.46
N GLY A 48 -10.05 11.90 8.68
CA GLY A 48 -9.01 11.76 9.70
C GLY A 48 -8.44 13.10 10.19
N ASP A 49 -7.21 13.05 10.70
CA ASP A 49 -6.52 14.20 11.26
C ASP A 49 -5.71 14.88 10.16
N GLY A 50 -6.15 16.06 9.73
CA GLY A 50 -5.48 16.80 8.67
C GLY A 50 -6.45 17.64 7.82
N PRO A 51 -6.02 18.07 6.63
CA PRO A 51 -6.85 18.83 5.73
C PRO A 51 -7.99 17.96 5.18
N ALA A 52 -9.21 18.49 5.19
CA ALA A 52 -10.38 17.80 4.63
C ALA A 52 -10.28 17.58 3.11
N ALA A 53 -9.45 18.36 2.42
CA ALA A 53 -9.19 18.22 1.00
C ALA A 53 -7.75 18.57 0.63
N LEU A 54 -7.23 17.91 -0.40
CA LEU A 54 -5.93 18.19 -1.01
C LEU A 54 -6.06 18.28 -2.52
N THR A 55 -5.27 19.13 -3.17
CA THR A 55 -5.18 19.18 -4.63
C THR A 55 -3.76 18.88 -5.06
N THR A 56 -3.62 18.02 -6.07
CA THR A 56 -2.32 17.62 -6.61
C THR A 56 -2.36 17.56 -8.14
N ALA A 57 -1.24 17.83 -8.80
CA ALA A 57 -1.10 17.64 -10.24
C ALA A 57 -1.05 16.15 -10.63
N LEU A 58 -0.58 15.28 -9.72
CA LEU A 58 -0.46 13.84 -9.94
C LEU A 58 -0.93 13.06 -8.71
N LEU A 59 -1.81 12.09 -8.94
CA LEU A 59 -2.23 11.11 -7.95
C LEU A 59 -1.66 9.74 -8.30
N VAL A 60 -0.90 9.15 -7.38
CA VAL A 60 -0.49 7.74 -7.44
C VAL A 60 -1.33 6.96 -6.43
N VAL A 61 -2.08 5.97 -6.90
CA VAL A 61 -2.93 5.11 -6.07
C VAL A 61 -2.15 3.86 -5.68
N ALA A 62 -1.85 3.71 -4.40
CA ALA A 62 -1.04 2.62 -3.83
C ALA A 62 -1.69 1.99 -2.57
N ASP A 63 -3.02 1.88 -2.55
CA ASP A 63 -3.86 1.43 -1.43
C ASP A 63 -4.22 -0.08 -1.50
N GLY A 64 -3.51 -0.86 -2.32
CA GLY A 64 -3.65 -2.31 -2.42
C GLY A 64 -4.49 -2.80 -3.60
N ALA A 65 -4.61 -4.13 -3.73
CA ALA A 65 -5.24 -4.78 -4.89
C ALA A 65 -6.74 -4.48 -4.99
N ASP A 66 -7.43 -4.47 -3.85
CA ASP A 66 -8.88 -4.23 -3.75
C ASP A 66 -9.23 -2.73 -3.60
N SER A 67 -8.43 -1.87 -4.22
CA SER A 67 -8.60 -0.42 -4.18
C SER A 67 -9.98 0.00 -4.70
N GLY A 68 -10.86 0.42 -3.80
CA GLY A 68 -12.12 1.06 -4.16
C GLY A 68 -11.90 2.41 -4.84
N LEU A 69 -10.80 3.09 -4.54
CA LEU A 69 -10.46 4.39 -5.15
C LEU A 69 -10.10 4.23 -6.63
N ARG A 70 -9.26 3.24 -6.96
CA ARG A 70 -8.91 2.87 -8.35
C ARG A 70 -10.17 2.61 -9.18
N GLN A 71 -11.12 1.85 -8.63
CA GLN A 71 -12.38 1.54 -9.32
C GLN A 71 -13.21 2.79 -9.57
N ARG A 72 -13.35 3.68 -8.57
CA ARG A 72 -14.07 4.96 -8.73
C ARG A 72 -13.45 5.89 -9.76
N LEU A 73 -12.12 5.86 -9.89
CA LEU A 73 -11.37 6.60 -10.90
C LEU A 73 -11.45 5.97 -12.31
N GLY A 74 -12.18 4.86 -12.48
CA GLY A 74 -12.36 4.20 -13.77
C GLY A 74 -11.12 3.46 -14.29
N VAL A 75 -10.14 3.20 -13.42
CA VAL A 75 -8.91 2.48 -13.80
C VAL A 75 -9.20 0.98 -13.74
N ALA A 76 -9.44 0.38 -14.90
CA ALA A 76 -9.69 -1.05 -15.02
C ALA A 76 -8.44 -1.89 -14.69
N ALA A 77 -8.67 -3.09 -14.17
CA ALA A 77 -7.63 -4.11 -13.99
C ALA A 77 -8.10 -5.41 -14.63
N THR A 78 -7.15 -6.21 -15.11
CA THR A 78 -7.42 -7.54 -15.63
C THR A 78 -6.99 -8.56 -14.59
N GLU A 79 -7.93 -9.41 -14.18
CA GLU A 79 -7.67 -10.50 -13.26
C GLU A 79 -7.54 -11.82 -14.03
N LYS A 80 -6.50 -12.57 -13.71
CA LYS A 80 -6.31 -13.93 -14.22
C LYS A 80 -6.33 -14.89 -13.02
N PRO A 81 -7.41 -15.68 -12.85
CA PRO A 81 -7.51 -16.59 -11.71
C PRO A 81 -6.44 -17.67 -11.83
N TYR A 82 -5.62 -17.80 -10.79
CA TYR A 82 -4.60 -18.84 -10.70
C TYR A 82 -5.18 -20.23 -10.41
N ARG A 83 -6.45 -20.30 -9.97
CA ARG A 83 -7.16 -21.55 -9.61
C ARG A 83 -6.41 -22.42 -8.60
N GLN A 84 -5.63 -21.78 -7.76
CA GLN A 84 -4.84 -22.38 -6.69
C GLN A 84 -5.05 -21.55 -5.42
N HIS A 85 -5.03 -22.21 -4.28
CA HIS A 85 -5.04 -21.56 -2.97
C HIS A 85 -3.73 -21.87 -2.26
N ALA A 86 -3.11 -20.85 -1.67
CA ALA A 86 -1.95 -21.02 -0.80
C ALA A 86 -2.42 -21.03 0.65
N LEU A 87 -1.97 -22.02 1.43
CA LEU A 87 -2.12 -22.02 2.88
C LEU A 87 -0.80 -21.52 3.48
N ILE A 88 -0.88 -20.47 4.30
CA ILE A 88 0.27 -19.90 4.99
C ILE A 88 0.09 -20.18 6.47
N CYS A 89 1.06 -20.85 7.09
CA CYS A 89 1.08 -21.08 8.52
C CYS A 89 2.52 -21.17 9.04
N ASN A 90 2.69 -20.87 10.32
CA ASN A 90 3.94 -21.14 11.03
C ASN A 90 3.91 -22.61 11.45
N VAL A 91 4.96 -23.36 11.08
CA VAL A 91 5.10 -24.79 11.42
C VAL A 91 6.30 -24.98 12.34
N ALA A 92 6.16 -25.85 13.32
CA ALA A 92 7.27 -26.34 14.14
C ALA A 92 7.53 -27.80 13.77
N THR A 93 8.79 -28.12 13.46
CA THR A 93 9.24 -29.48 13.12
C THR A 93 9.93 -30.12 14.32
N ALA A 94 9.84 -31.45 14.44
CA ALA A 94 10.49 -32.18 15.53
C ALA A 94 12.03 -32.08 15.47
N GLU A 95 12.57 -31.97 14.27
CA GLU A 95 13.99 -31.77 14.00
C GLU A 95 14.23 -30.38 13.38
N PRO A 96 15.38 -29.72 13.63
CA PRO A 96 15.72 -28.45 13.01
C PRO A 96 15.80 -28.57 11.48
N HIS A 97 15.27 -27.59 10.76
CA HIS A 97 15.28 -27.54 9.29
C HIS A 97 16.68 -27.28 8.68
N ALA A 98 17.75 -27.21 9.47
CA ALA A 98 19.15 -27.03 9.04
C ALA A 98 19.43 -25.92 7.99
N GLY A 99 18.56 -24.92 7.89
CA GLY A 99 18.63 -23.84 6.88
C GLY A 99 18.04 -24.18 5.50
N CYS A 100 17.41 -25.34 5.34
CA CYS A 100 16.69 -25.77 4.14
C CYS A 100 15.20 -25.95 4.47
N ALA A 101 14.49 -24.82 4.52
CA ALA A 101 13.02 -24.75 4.59
C ALA A 101 12.51 -23.91 3.42
#